data_AF-A0A9W9JP94-F1
#
_entry.id   AF-A0A9W9JP94-F1
#
_cell.length_a   1.000
_cell.length_b   1.000
_cell.length_c   1.000
_cell.angle_alpha   90.00
_cell.angle_beta   90.00
_cell.angle_gamma   90.00
#
_symmetry.space_group_name_H-M   'P 1'
#
loop_
_entity.id
_entity.type
_entity.pdbx_description
1 polymer ?
#
loop_
_entity_poly.entity_id
_entity_poly.type
_entity_poly.pdbx_seq_one_letter_code
_entity_poly.pdbx_strand_id
1 'polypeptide(L)'
;MSADQIAAQLQSTKSLCVSPSWLNAFLASSGQSQRNIPTSALTKTALFRVLASDIRESLLINPSSRLPIDIYDPNIQERRLQGPIPVQVLDIEDIGTSLWGQVEAIERVERGEAVRGREIVRTVAVGEDQEAQESSSGNNNGNFGTPNASGSSGYGPHRLILQDTAGTKAVAIEMQRIEGITLEKLAIGAKIVLRNATVARGMILLNPGCVDLLGGKIEALDKPWKEGRKARLLERITAMQDE
;
A
#
# COMPACT_ATOMS: atom_id res chain seq x y z
N MET A 1 -24.20 -24.31 -4.20
CA MET A 1 -22.96 -23.73 -3.65
C MET A 1 -23.21 -22.23 -3.56
N SER A 2 -23.52 -21.70 -2.38
CA SER A 2 -24.10 -20.36 -2.31
C SER A 2 -23.03 -19.28 -2.28
N ALA A 3 -23.17 -18.29 -3.15
CA ALA A 3 -22.44 -17.02 -3.10
C ALA A 3 -22.44 -16.46 -1.65
N ASP A 4 -23.51 -16.66 -0.91
CA ASP A 4 -23.67 -16.25 0.49
C ASP A 4 -22.59 -16.82 1.43
N GLN A 5 -22.13 -18.07 1.22
CA GLN A 5 -21.07 -18.65 2.05
C GLN A 5 -19.74 -17.94 1.83
N ILE A 6 -19.39 -17.67 0.57
CA ILE A 6 -18.16 -16.94 0.21
C ILE A 6 -18.24 -15.50 0.74
N ALA A 7 -19.38 -14.82 0.55
CA ALA A 7 -19.60 -13.47 1.03
C ALA A 7 -19.49 -13.38 2.57
N ALA A 8 -20.14 -14.29 3.29
CA ALA A 8 -20.07 -14.33 4.76
C ALA A 8 -18.64 -14.60 5.27
N GLN A 9 -17.88 -15.46 4.58
CA GLN A 9 -16.50 -15.75 4.95
C GLN A 9 -15.58 -14.53 4.71
N LEU A 10 -15.74 -13.83 3.59
CA LEU A 10 -14.96 -12.61 3.31
C LEU A 10 -15.33 -11.46 4.26
N GLN A 11 -16.61 -11.33 4.62
CA GLN A 11 -17.06 -10.33 5.58
C GLN A 11 -16.49 -10.59 6.99
N SER A 12 -16.56 -11.83 7.46
CA SER A 12 -16.09 -12.20 8.80
C SER A 12 -14.57 -12.14 8.95
N THR A 13 -13.83 -12.57 7.93
CA THR A 13 -12.35 -12.67 8.02
C THR A 13 -11.60 -11.44 7.55
N LYS A 14 -12.19 -10.63 6.66
CA LYS A 14 -11.55 -9.47 6.02
C LYS A 14 -12.36 -8.18 6.11
N SER A 15 -13.58 -8.23 6.66
CA SER A 15 -14.49 -7.08 6.71
C SER A 15 -14.77 -6.47 5.33
N LEU A 16 -14.86 -7.33 4.32
CA LEU A 16 -15.20 -6.96 2.95
C LEU A 16 -16.62 -7.43 2.62
N CYS A 17 -17.55 -6.47 2.49
CA CYS A 17 -18.90 -6.72 1.99
C CYS A 17 -18.87 -6.83 0.47
N VAL A 18 -18.65 -8.04 -0.07
CA VAL A 18 -18.58 -8.23 -1.53
C VAL A 18 -19.96 -8.06 -2.17
N SER A 19 -20.00 -7.40 -3.32
CA SER A 19 -21.22 -7.22 -4.12
C SER A 19 -21.79 -8.57 -4.60
N PRO A 20 -23.10 -8.85 -4.41
CA PRO A 20 -23.73 -10.05 -4.93
C PRO A 20 -23.66 -10.14 -6.45
N SER A 21 -23.78 -9.01 -7.17
CA SER A 21 -23.68 -9.00 -8.63
C SER A 21 -22.26 -9.36 -9.09
N TRP A 22 -21.24 -8.79 -8.43
CA TRP A 22 -19.84 -9.12 -8.68
C TRP A 22 -19.55 -10.60 -8.39
N LEU A 23 -20.05 -11.12 -7.27
CA LEU A 23 -19.81 -12.49 -6.85
C LEU A 23 -20.52 -13.51 -7.76
N ASN A 24 -21.74 -13.20 -8.20
CA ASN A 24 -22.45 -14.01 -9.19
C ASN A 24 -21.74 -14.03 -10.54
N ALA A 25 -21.22 -12.88 -11.01
CA ALA A 25 -20.41 -12.82 -12.22
C ALA A 25 -19.11 -13.63 -12.08
N PHE A 26 -18.44 -13.53 -10.92
CA PHE A 26 -17.27 -14.34 -10.60
C PHE A 26 -17.59 -15.84 -10.65
N LEU A 27 -18.66 -16.29 -10.01
CA LEU A 27 -19.07 -17.69 -10.00
C LEU A 27 -19.51 -18.18 -11.38
N ALA A 28 -20.19 -17.36 -12.17
CA ALA A 28 -20.56 -17.68 -13.55
C ALA A 28 -19.32 -17.90 -14.43
N SER A 29 -18.33 -17.00 -14.34
CA SER A 29 -17.05 -17.13 -15.07
C SER A 29 -16.22 -18.34 -14.60
N SER A 30 -16.34 -18.74 -13.34
CA SER A 30 -15.59 -19.86 -12.75
C SER A 30 -16.28 -21.21 -13.01
N GLY A 31 -17.61 -21.22 -13.11
CA GLY A 31 -18.44 -22.40 -13.30
C GLY A 31 -18.33 -23.01 -14.70
N GLN A 32 -17.91 -22.22 -15.70
CA GLN A 32 -17.65 -22.72 -17.06
C GLN A 32 -16.43 -23.65 -17.12
N SER A 33 -15.55 -23.63 -16.12
CA SER A 33 -14.28 -24.36 -16.18
C SER A 33 -14.15 -25.52 -15.20
N GLN A 34 -14.81 -25.57 -14.03
CA GLN A 34 -14.47 -26.59 -13.01
C GLN A 34 -15.63 -26.95 -12.05
N ARG A 35 -16.25 -28.13 -12.22
CA ARG A 35 -17.40 -28.60 -11.41
C ARG A 35 -17.07 -29.05 -9.97
N ASN A 36 -15.80 -29.11 -9.55
CA ASN A 36 -15.39 -29.74 -8.28
C ASN A 36 -14.43 -28.91 -7.40
N ILE A 37 -14.37 -27.58 -7.53
CA ILE A 37 -13.47 -26.78 -6.69
C ILE A 37 -14.02 -26.66 -5.25
N PRO A 38 -13.20 -26.92 -4.20
CA PRO A 38 -13.61 -26.69 -2.80
C PRO A 38 -13.96 -25.22 -2.51
N THR A 39 -14.93 -24.98 -1.63
CA THR A 39 -15.37 -23.62 -1.25
C THR A 39 -14.24 -22.76 -0.67
N SER A 40 -13.29 -23.38 0.05
CA SER A 40 -12.11 -22.68 0.58
C SER A 40 -11.23 -22.12 -0.55
N ALA A 41 -10.99 -22.90 -1.60
CA ALA A 41 -10.22 -22.48 -2.76
C ALA A 41 -10.97 -21.39 -3.53
N LEU A 42 -12.29 -21.53 -3.75
CA LEU A 42 -13.11 -20.49 -4.36
C LEU A 42 -13.07 -19.18 -3.56
N THR A 43 -13.13 -19.25 -2.23
CA THR A 43 -13.08 -18.06 -1.37
C THR A 43 -11.72 -17.37 -1.46
N LYS A 44 -10.62 -18.11 -1.55
CA LYS A 44 -9.28 -17.54 -1.75
C LYS A 44 -9.15 -16.89 -3.12
N THR A 45 -9.65 -17.53 -4.18
CA THR A 45 -9.66 -16.96 -5.53
C THR A 45 -10.55 -15.71 -5.61
N ALA A 46 -11.72 -15.74 -4.96
CA ALA A 46 -12.61 -14.59 -4.86
C ALA A 46 -11.91 -13.43 -4.13
N LEU A 47 -11.30 -13.69 -2.97
CA LEU A 47 -10.53 -12.69 -2.23
C LEU A 47 -9.43 -12.08 -3.10
N PHE A 48 -8.64 -12.91 -3.79
CA PHE A 48 -7.58 -12.43 -4.68
C PHE A 48 -8.12 -11.50 -5.76
N ARG A 49 -9.24 -11.87 -6.40
CA ARG A 49 -9.88 -11.05 -7.44
C ARG A 49 -10.51 -9.77 -6.89
N VAL A 50 -11.07 -9.78 -5.68
CA VAL A 50 -11.56 -8.56 -5.01
C VAL A 50 -10.41 -7.61 -4.68
N LEU A 51 -9.28 -8.14 -4.18
CA LEU A 51 -8.11 -7.32 -3.86
C LEU A 51 -7.47 -6.72 -5.11
N ALA A 52 -7.64 -7.36 -6.27
CA ALA A 52 -7.12 -6.92 -7.56
C ALA A 52 -8.09 -6.03 -8.40
N SER A 53 -9.31 -5.77 -7.91
CA SER A 53 -10.30 -4.94 -8.61
C SER A 53 -10.56 -3.62 -7.87
N ASP A 54 -11.24 -2.68 -8.53
CA ASP A 54 -11.71 -1.46 -7.86
C ASP A 54 -12.76 -1.81 -6.79
N ILE A 55 -12.61 -1.28 -5.57
CA ILE A 55 -13.58 -1.52 -4.48
C ILE A 55 -14.98 -1.03 -4.80
N ARG A 56 -15.12 -0.02 -5.65
CA ARG A 56 -16.43 0.54 -6.03
C ARG A 56 -17.23 -0.42 -6.90
N GLU A 57 -16.56 -1.35 -7.56
CA GLU A 57 -17.19 -2.37 -8.42
C GLU A 57 -17.38 -3.69 -7.68
N SER A 58 -16.45 -4.02 -6.77
CA SER A 58 -16.40 -5.33 -6.12
C SER A 58 -17.09 -5.37 -4.76
N LEU A 59 -17.23 -4.24 -4.06
CA LEU A 59 -17.86 -4.17 -2.74
C LEU A 59 -19.22 -3.49 -2.79
N LEU A 60 -20.08 -3.83 -1.84
CA LEU A 60 -21.33 -3.12 -1.59
C LEU A 60 -21.06 -1.79 -0.90
N ILE A 61 -21.79 -0.76 -1.32
CA ILE A 61 -21.85 0.50 -0.59
C ILE A 61 -22.73 0.28 0.65
N ASN A 62 -22.11 0.34 1.84
CA ASN A 62 -22.80 0.27 3.12
C ASN A 62 -22.62 1.60 3.89
N PRO A 63 -23.70 2.25 4.35
CA PRO A 63 -23.60 3.47 5.15
C PRO A 63 -22.71 3.37 6.39
N SER A 64 -22.56 2.19 6.99
CA SER A 64 -21.68 1.97 8.16
C SER A 64 -20.20 1.72 7.80
N SER A 65 -19.90 1.52 6.51
CA SER A 65 -18.56 1.21 6.00
C SER A 65 -18.07 2.21 4.97
N ARG A 66 -18.56 3.45 5.02
CA ARG A 66 -18.10 4.57 4.18
C ARG A 66 -17.51 5.70 5.03
N LEU A 67 -16.70 6.54 4.40
CA LEU A 67 -16.19 7.75 5.03
C LEU A 67 -17.31 8.79 5.14
N PRO A 68 -17.30 9.65 6.17
CA PRO A 68 -18.19 10.80 6.23
C PRO A 68 -17.97 11.74 5.04
N ILE A 69 -19.05 12.35 4.53
CA ILE A 69 -19.01 13.23 3.36
C ILE A 69 -18.20 14.51 3.57
N ASP A 70 -18.00 14.89 4.82
CA ASP A 70 -17.29 16.06 5.34
C ASP A 70 -15.93 15.69 5.94
N ILE A 71 -15.39 14.51 5.60
CA ILE A 71 -14.13 14.00 6.17
C ILE A 71 -12.93 14.94 5.94
N TYR A 72 -12.99 15.82 4.94
CA TYR A 72 -11.97 16.79 4.58
C TYR A 72 -12.14 18.16 5.26
N ASP A 73 -13.16 18.37 6.11
CA ASP A 73 -13.39 19.65 6.77
C ASP A 73 -12.30 19.96 7.82
N PRO A 74 -11.48 21.02 7.64
CA PRO A 74 -10.44 21.39 8.59
C PRO A 74 -10.98 22.02 9.88
N ASN A 75 -12.24 22.46 9.90
CA ASN A 75 -12.86 23.07 11.08
C ASN A 75 -13.18 22.02 12.16
N ILE A 76 -13.35 20.76 11.76
CA ILE A 76 -13.52 19.65 12.70
C ILE A 76 -12.15 19.33 13.32
N GLN A 77 -12.03 19.59 14.62
CA GLN A 77 -10.79 19.33 15.36
C GLN A 77 -10.44 17.84 15.33
N GLU A 78 -11.40 16.99 15.73
CA GLU A 78 -11.22 15.55 15.78
C GLU A 78 -12.57 14.84 15.58
N ARG A 79 -12.55 13.70 14.88
CA ARG A 79 -13.66 12.77 14.77
C ARG A 79 -13.15 11.33 14.75
N ARG A 80 -13.81 10.44 15.50
CA ARG A 80 -13.52 9.02 15.49
C ARG A 80 -14.33 8.27 14.42
N LEU A 81 -13.65 7.58 13.51
CA LEU A 81 -14.24 6.63 12.58
C LEU A 81 -14.34 5.26 13.26
N GLN A 82 -15.55 4.81 13.58
CA GLN A 82 -15.75 3.54 14.30
C GLN A 82 -15.30 2.32 13.46
N GLY A 83 -15.62 2.31 12.16
CA GLY A 83 -15.24 1.21 11.26
C GLY A 83 -16.06 -0.06 11.48
N PRO A 84 -15.81 -1.13 10.70
CA PRO A 84 -14.79 -1.24 9.64
C PRO A 84 -15.15 -0.45 8.37
N ILE A 85 -14.19 0.30 7.84
CA ILE A 85 -14.32 1.02 6.57
C ILE A 85 -13.23 0.51 5.61
N PRO A 86 -13.57 -0.30 4.60
CA PRO A 86 -12.63 -0.69 3.56
C PRO A 86 -12.34 0.51 2.64
N VAL A 87 -11.05 0.75 2.41
CA VAL A 87 -10.55 1.81 1.54
C VAL A 87 -9.50 1.27 0.59
N GLN A 88 -9.34 1.95 -0.54
CA GLN A 88 -8.39 1.67 -1.59
C GLN A 88 -7.33 2.78 -1.65
N VAL A 89 -6.07 2.38 -1.75
CA VAL A 89 -4.94 3.30 -1.94
C VAL A 89 -4.95 3.81 -3.37
N LEU A 90 -5.07 5.12 -3.55
CA LEU A 90 -4.96 5.79 -4.85
C LEU A 90 -3.57 6.39 -5.06
N ASP A 91 -2.90 6.79 -3.98
CA ASP A 91 -1.58 7.41 -4.03
C ASP A 91 -0.85 7.26 -2.68
N ILE A 92 0.48 7.32 -2.72
CA ILE A 92 1.37 7.31 -1.56
C ILE A 92 2.58 8.22 -1.82
N GLU A 93 2.88 9.10 -0.88
CA GLU A 93 4.02 10.00 -0.92
C GLU A 93 4.86 9.81 0.35
N ASP A 94 6.19 9.76 0.22
CA ASP A 94 7.09 9.91 1.36
C ASP A 94 7.26 11.41 1.63
N ILE A 95 6.79 11.85 2.80
CA ILE A 95 6.89 13.24 3.26
C ILE A 95 8.03 13.42 4.29
N GLY A 96 8.78 12.36 4.59
CA GLY A 96 9.94 12.39 5.48
C GLY A 96 11.27 12.58 4.76
N THR A 97 11.35 12.29 3.46
CA THR A 97 12.57 12.46 2.66
C THR A 97 12.42 13.59 1.63
N SER A 98 13.53 14.30 1.35
CA SER A 98 13.51 15.40 0.37
C SER A 98 13.21 14.90 -1.04
N LEU A 99 12.55 15.73 -1.85
CA LEU A 99 12.23 15.39 -3.24
C LEU A 99 13.49 15.01 -4.03
N TRP A 100 14.57 15.79 -3.90
CA TRP A 100 15.86 15.49 -4.52
C TRP A 100 16.46 14.16 -4.05
N GLY A 101 16.40 13.86 -2.75
CA GLY A 101 16.88 12.58 -2.22
C GLY A 101 16.08 11.39 -2.75
N GLN A 102 14.78 11.56 -2.99
CA GLN A 102 13.94 10.54 -3.62
C GLN A 102 14.29 10.34 -5.10
N VAL A 103 14.53 11.42 -5.86
CA VAL A 103 14.97 11.33 -7.26
C VAL A 103 16.32 10.61 -7.35
N GLU A 104 17.28 10.99 -6.51
CA GLU A 104 18.60 10.34 -6.46
C GLU A 104 18.49 8.85 -6.11
N ALA A 105 17.59 8.49 -5.18
CA ALA A 105 17.33 7.09 -4.85
C ALA A 105 16.80 6.28 -6.04
N ILE A 106 15.91 6.86 -6.85
CA ILE A 106 15.41 6.21 -8.07
C ILE A 106 16.56 6.04 -9.08
N GLU A 107 17.35 7.09 -9.32
CA GLU A 107 18.46 7.06 -10.28
C GLU A 107 19.56 6.08 -9.91
N ARG A 108 19.80 5.89 -8.61
CA ARG A 108 20.75 4.91 -8.09
C ARG A 108 20.32 3.49 -8.46
N VAL A 109 19.03 3.18 -8.32
CA VAL A 109 18.48 1.88 -8.72
C VAL A 109 18.53 1.71 -10.23
N GLU A 110 18.19 2.75 -11.01
CA GLU A 110 18.28 2.73 -12.49
C GLU A 110 19.71 2.46 -12.98
N ARG A 111 20.73 2.92 -12.23
CA ARG A 111 22.15 2.70 -12.52
C ARG A 111 22.68 1.34 -12.04
N GLY A 112 21.88 0.56 -11.31
CA GLY A 112 22.33 -0.70 -10.72
C GLY A 112 23.30 -0.53 -9.55
N GLU A 113 23.22 0.58 -8.82
CA GLU A 113 24.06 0.82 -7.65
C GLU A 113 23.35 0.26 -6.40
N ALA A 114 23.88 -0.82 -5.83
CA ALA A 114 23.39 -1.37 -4.58
C ALA A 114 24.03 -0.63 -3.40
N VAL A 115 23.22 -0.13 -2.47
CA VAL A 115 23.70 0.52 -1.24
C VAL A 115 23.90 -0.55 -0.17
N ARG A 116 25.15 -0.77 0.27
CA ARG A 116 25.45 -1.57 1.47
C ARG A 116 26.07 -0.65 2.52
N GLY A 117 25.23 -0.04 3.36
CA GLY A 117 25.66 0.90 4.39
C GLY A 117 25.89 2.32 3.84
N ARG A 118 27.04 2.93 4.14
CA ARG A 118 27.45 4.26 3.60
C ARG A 118 28.20 4.17 2.27
N GLU A 119 28.37 2.96 1.74
CA GLU A 119 29.15 2.72 0.52
C GLU A 119 28.24 2.37 -0.65
N ILE A 120 28.48 3.06 -1.77
CA ILE A 120 27.81 2.81 -3.05
C ILE A 120 28.62 1.73 -3.76
N VAL A 121 28.06 0.52 -3.88
CA VAL A 121 28.69 -0.58 -4.62
C VAL A 121 28.11 -0.62 -6.02
N ARG A 122 28.96 -0.38 -7.02
CA ARG A 122 28.61 -0.59 -8.44
C ARG A 122 28.68 -2.08 -8.74
N THR A 123 27.55 -2.71 -9.08
CA THR A 123 27.59 -4.06 -9.65
C THR A 123 27.98 -3.96 -11.12
N VAL A 124 29.29 -3.97 -11.38
CA VAL A 124 29.79 -4.13 -12.75
C VAL A 124 29.54 -5.59 -13.13
N ALA A 125 28.66 -5.85 -14.10
CA ALA A 125 28.55 -7.15 -14.73
C ALA A 125 29.81 -7.37 -15.59
N VAL A 126 30.88 -7.85 -14.95
CA VAL A 126 32.01 -8.45 -15.64
C VAL A 126 31.60 -9.89 -15.94
N GLY A 127 31.76 -10.29 -17.20
CA GLY A 127 31.35 -11.59 -17.73
C GLY A 127 31.87 -12.78 -16.93
N GLU A 128 31.15 -13.88 -17.10
CA GLU A 128 31.42 -15.22 -16.60
C GLU A 128 32.91 -15.60 -16.74
N ASP A 129 33.56 -15.96 -15.63
CA ASP A 129 34.25 -17.26 -15.44
C ASP A 129 34.98 -17.38 -14.08
N GLN A 130 34.74 -18.52 -13.43
CA GLN A 130 35.55 -19.29 -12.45
C GLN A 130 36.02 -18.75 -11.06
N GLU A 131 35.54 -19.51 -10.06
CA GLU A 131 36.29 -20.16 -8.96
C GLU A 131 36.75 -19.40 -7.69
N ALA A 132 36.13 -19.82 -6.57
CA ALA A 132 36.67 -20.15 -5.23
C ALA A 132 37.76 -19.28 -4.58
N GLN A 133 37.48 -18.75 -3.36
CA GLN A 133 38.12 -19.19 -2.10
C GLN A 133 37.64 -18.46 -0.84
N GLU A 134 37.84 -19.14 0.29
CA GLU A 134 37.34 -18.92 1.65
C GLU A 134 38.05 -17.86 2.50
N SER A 135 37.39 -17.54 3.62
CA SER A 135 37.92 -17.28 4.97
C SER A 135 38.27 -15.83 5.38
N SER A 136 37.59 -15.32 6.42
CA SER A 136 38.18 -15.18 7.76
C SER A 136 37.24 -14.48 8.76
N SER A 137 37.19 -15.05 9.97
CA SER A 137 36.51 -14.57 11.17
C SER A 137 37.08 -13.27 11.73
N GLY A 138 36.23 -12.45 12.36
CA GLY A 138 36.65 -11.32 13.18
C GLY A 138 35.52 -10.82 14.09
N ASN A 139 35.54 -11.26 15.34
CA ASN A 139 34.66 -10.84 16.43
C ASN A 139 35.12 -9.47 16.97
N ASN A 140 34.22 -8.50 17.19
CA ASN A 140 34.41 -7.49 18.25
C ASN A 140 33.15 -6.69 18.61
N ASN A 141 32.97 -6.57 19.93
CA ASN A 141 31.91 -5.90 20.66
C ASN A 141 32.20 -4.38 20.77
N GLY A 142 31.19 -3.52 20.66
CA GLY A 142 31.38 -2.07 20.80
C GLY A 142 30.08 -1.25 20.75
N ASN A 143 29.41 -1.19 21.89
CA ASN A 143 28.27 -0.30 22.15
C ASN A 143 28.74 1.16 22.28
N PHE A 144 28.48 1.99 21.28
CA PHE A 144 28.41 3.46 21.43
C PHE A 144 27.25 4.00 20.62
N GLY A 145 26.32 4.66 21.32
CA GLY A 145 25.15 5.31 20.74
C GLY A 145 25.56 6.40 19.76
N THR A 146 25.28 6.16 18.50
CA THR A 146 25.20 7.16 17.44
C THR A 146 23.78 7.09 16.86
N PRO A 147 23.11 8.21 16.56
CA PRO A 147 21.75 8.17 16.06
C PRO A 147 21.74 7.36 14.77
N ASN A 148 20.87 6.34 14.73
CA ASN A 148 20.56 5.59 13.52
C ASN A 148 19.92 6.54 12.49
N ALA A 149 20.75 7.34 11.82
CA ALA A 149 20.54 7.69 10.43
C ALA A 149 20.98 6.47 9.60
N SER A 150 20.33 5.33 9.85
CA SER A 150 20.32 4.21 8.92
C SER A 150 19.77 4.76 7.61
N GLY A 151 20.54 4.66 6.53
CA GLY A 151 20.18 5.06 5.17
C GLY A 151 18.97 4.26 4.67
N SER A 152 17.81 4.56 5.22
CA SER A 152 16.56 3.86 4.99
C SER A 152 15.67 4.77 4.16
N SER A 153 16.05 4.98 2.90
CA SER A 153 15.17 5.59 1.91
C SER A 153 13.86 4.79 1.89
N GLY A 154 12.71 5.42 2.19
CA GLY A 154 11.39 4.79 2.10
C GLY A 154 10.72 4.36 3.41
N TYR A 155 11.20 4.80 4.57
CA TYR A 155 10.52 4.59 5.87
C TYR A 155 10.00 5.89 6.51
N GLY A 156 10.05 7.02 5.78
CA GLY A 156 9.49 8.28 6.27
C GLY A 156 8.01 8.16 6.55
N PRO A 157 7.40 9.06 7.35
CA PRO A 157 5.95 9.11 7.44
C PRO A 157 5.39 9.25 6.03
N HIS A 158 4.41 8.41 5.70
CA HIS A 158 3.77 8.45 4.40
C HIS A 158 2.46 9.26 4.44
N ARG A 159 2.23 10.01 3.36
CA ARG A 159 0.93 10.60 3.05
C ARG A 159 0.25 9.73 2.02
N LEU A 160 -0.97 9.29 2.29
CA LEU A 160 -1.77 8.46 1.38
C LEU A 160 -3.00 9.21 0.91
N ILE A 161 -3.43 8.92 -0.32
CA ILE A 161 -4.78 9.24 -0.79
C ILE A 161 -5.59 7.95 -0.78
N LEU A 162 -6.64 7.92 0.03
CA LEU A 162 -7.52 6.77 0.21
C LEU A 162 -8.88 7.07 -0.42
N GLN A 163 -9.53 6.05 -0.95
CA GLN A 163 -10.89 6.11 -1.47
C GLN A 163 -11.76 5.03 -0.82
N ASP A 164 -13.00 5.34 -0.46
CA ASP A 164 -13.98 4.36 0.01
C ASP A 164 -14.83 3.79 -1.15
N THR A 165 -15.75 2.86 -0.81
CA THR A 165 -16.65 2.24 -1.80
C THR A 165 -17.63 3.22 -2.45
N ALA A 166 -17.89 4.37 -1.82
CA ALA A 166 -18.75 5.42 -2.37
C ALA A 166 -17.98 6.40 -3.27
N GLY A 167 -16.66 6.24 -3.39
CA GLY A 167 -15.78 7.12 -4.16
C GLY A 167 -15.25 8.31 -3.36
N THR A 168 -15.63 8.46 -2.08
CA THR A 168 -15.15 9.52 -1.19
C THR A 168 -13.65 9.39 -1.03
N LYS A 169 -12.91 10.46 -1.30
CA LYS A 169 -11.46 10.50 -1.14
C LYS A 169 -11.09 11.19 0.16
N ALA A 170 -10.03 10.72 0.81
CA ALA A 170 -9.49 11.33 2.01
C ALA A 170 -7.96 11.26 2.02
N VAL A 171 -7.35 12.28 2.62
CA VAL A 171 -5.91 12.28 2.90
C VAL A 171 -5.69 11.53 4.20
N ALA A 172 -4.67 10.69 4.24
CA ALA A 172 -4.26 9.98 5.43
C ALA A 172 -2.76 10.19 5.69
N ILE A 173 -2.38 10.31 6.95
CA ILE A 173 -1.00 10.54 7.38
C ILE A 173 -0.60 9.41 8.33
N GLU A 174 0.53 8.80 8.07
CA GLU A 174 1.14 7.81 8.95
C GLU A 174 1.73 8.49 10.19
N MET A 175 1.06 8.34 11.33
CA MET A 175 1.49 8.89 12.62
C MET A 175 2.47 7.96 13.35
N GLN A 176 2.33 6.66 13.11
CA GLN A 176 3.23 5.62 13.62
C GLN A 176 3.48 4.65 12.50
N ARG A 177 4.69 4.09 12.46
CA ARG A 177 5.11 3.16 11.41
C ARG A 177 4.16 1.97 11.31
N ILE A 178 3.64 1.72 10.11
CA ILE A 178 2.79 0.57 9.77
C ILE A 178 3.57 -0.33 8.83
N GLU A 179 3.70 -1.61 9.21
CA GLU A 179 4.36 -2.58 8.36
C GLU A 179 3.61 -2.76 7.02
N GLY A 180 4.35 -2.67 5.91
CA GLY A 180 3.80 -2.79 4.56
C GLY A 180 3.35 -1.48 3.93
N ILE A 181 3.26 -0.38 4.68
CA ILE A 181 3.10 0.97 4.12
C ILE A 181 4.48 1.54 3.85
N THR A 182 5.01 1.27 2.67
CA THR A 182 6.20 1.92 2.11
C THR A 182 6.04 2.06 0.61
N LEU A 183 6.78 2.98 -0.01
CA LEU A 183 6.79 3.17 -1.46
C LEU A 183 7.19 1.91 -2.26
N GLU A 184 7.97 1.02 -1.65
CA GLU A 184 8.45 -0.22 -2.28
C GLU A 184 7.46 -1.38 -2.14
N LYS A 185 6.73 -1.44 -1.02
CA LYS A 185 5.87 -2.58 -0.67
C LYS A 185 4.40 -2.33 -0.97
N LEU A 186 3.92 -1.10 -0.80
CA LEU A 186 2.52 -0.76 -0.99
C LEU A 186 2.23 -0.52 -2.46
N ALA A 187 1.42 -1.38 -3.06
CA ALA A 187 0.97 -1.21 -4.43
C ALA A 187 -0.21 -0.24 -4.54
N ILE A 188 -0.32 0.46 -5.67
CA ILE A 188 -1.50 1.27 -5.94
C ILE A 188 -2.70 0.36 -6.22
N GLY A 189 -3.85 0.75 -5.67
CA GLY A 189 -5.05 -0.08 -5.62
C GLY A 189 -5.05 -1.08 -4.47
N ALA A 190 -4.03 -1.12 -3.61
CA ALA A 190 -4.06 -1.95 -2.39
C ALA A 190 -5.24 -1.58 -1.49
N LYS A 191 -5.74 -2.57 -0.75
CA LYS A 191 -6.89 -2.44 0.14
C LYS A 191 -6.45 -2.38 1.60
N ILE A 192 -7.05 -1.46 2.34
CA ILE A 192 -6.86 -1.25 3.77
C ILE A 192 -8.24 -1.26 4.42
N VAL A 193 -8.35 -1.77 5.65
CA VAL A 193 -9.54 -1.57 6.48
C VAL A 193 -9.20 -0.67 7.64
N LEU A 194 -9.95 0.44 7.76
CA LEU A 194 -9.85 1.36 8.88
C LEU A 194 -10.79 0.93 10.00
N ARG A 195 -10.27 0.87 11.23
CA ARG A 195 -11.05 0.58 12.44
C ARG A 195 -10.66 1.53 13.53
N ASN A 196 -11.63 2.19 14.17
CA ASN A 196 -11.33 3.14 15.22
C ASN A 196 -10.17 4.05 14.77
N ALA A 197 -10.32 4.73 13.63
CA ALA A 197 -9.33 5.66 13.12
C ALA A 197 -9.71 7.08 13.55
N THR A 198 -8.73 7.91 13.87
CA THR A 198 -9.00 9.33 14.18
C THR A 198 -8.86 10.14 12.90
N VAL A 199 -9.82 11.01 12.63
CA VAL A 199 -9.72 12.09 11.64
C VAL A 199 -9.48 13.38 12.41
N ALA A 200 -8.43 14.10 12.08
CA ALA A 200 -8.15 15.41 12.65
C ALA A 200 -7.87 16.40 11.54
N ARG A 201 -8.54 17.56 11.56
CA ARG A 201 -8.32 18.65 10.60
C ARG A 201 -8.37 18.18 9.13
N GLY A 202 -9.34 17.33 8.80
CA GLY A 202 -9.53 16.82 7.44
C GLY A 202 -8.63 15.63 7.04
N MET A 203 -7.81 15.09 7.96
CA MET A 203 -6.85 14.02 7.67
C MET A 203 -7.06 12.80 8.56
N ILE A 204 -7.00 11.60 7.98
CA ILE A 204 -7.02 10.34 8.74
C ILE A 204 -5.63 10.10 9.34
N LEU A 205 -5.57 9.95 10.66
CA LEU A 205 -4.36 9.69 11.43
C LEU A 205 -4.15 8.17 11.53
N LEU A 206 -3.26 7.63 10.70
CA LEU A 206 -2.99 6.21 10.63
C LEU A 206 -1.99 5.78 11.70
N ASN A 207 -2.27 4.67 12.35
CA ASN A 207 -1.35 3.95 13.21
C ASN A 207 -1.65 2.44 13.12
N PRO A 208 -0.75 1.56 13.60
CA PRO A 208 -0.96 0.11 13.55
C PRO A 208 -2.24 -0.37 14.26
N GLY A 209 -2.73 0.38 15.25
CA GLY A 209 -3.95 0.03 15.98
C GLY A 209 -5.25 0.28 15.23
N CYS A 210 -5.22 1.03 14.11
CA CYS A 210 -6.42 1.39 13.35
C CYS A 210 -6.42 0.93 11.89
N VAL A 211 -5.39 0.19 11.46
CA VAL A 211 -5.15 -0.19 10.07
C VAL A 211 -4.97 -1.70 9.95
N ASP A 212 -5.86 -2.37 9.22
CA ASP A 212 -5.62 -3.72 8.70
C ASP A 212 -5.21 -3.62 7.23
N LEU A 213 -3.94 -3.83 6.91
CA LEU A 213 -3.46 -3.87 5.53
C LEU A 213 -3.82 -5.22 4.88
N LEU A 214 -4.72 -5.21 3.89
CA LEU A 214 -5.12 -6.42 3.17
C LEU A 214 -4.25 -6.69 1.94
N GLY A 215 -3.55 -5.67 1.44
CA GLY A 215 -2.73 -5.75 0.24
C GLY A 215 -3.57 -5.73 -1.04
N GLY A 216 -3.11 -6.43 -2.07
CA GLY A 216 -3.69 -6.33 -3.41
C GLY A 216 -3.01 -5.26 -4.27
N LYS A 217 -3.37 -5.23 -5.55
CA LYS A 217 -2.80 -4.34 -6.55
C LYS A 217 -3.76 -4.25 -7.72
N ILE A 218 -3.94 -3.05 -8.26
CA ILE A 218 -4.63 -2.86 -9.55
C ILE A 218 -3.56 -2.51 -10.57
N GLU A 219 -3.19 -3.46 -11.44
CA GLU A 219 -2.06 -3.32 -12.37
C GLU A 219 -2.17 -2.07 -13.24
N ALA A 220 -3.38 -1.76 -13.70
CA ALA A 220 -3.66 -0.59 -14.53
C ALA A 220 -3.40 0.75 -13.82
N LEU A 221 -3.33 0.76 -12.47
CA LEU A 221 -2.99 1.93 -11.67
C LEU A 221 -1.54 1.90 -11.17
N ASP A 222 -1.08 0.74 -10.69
CA ASP A 222 0.24 0.58 -10.07
C ASP A 222 1.39 0.77 -11.06
N LYS A 223 1.30 0.16 -12.25
CA LYS A 223 2.34 0.25 -13.26
C LYS A 223 2.60 1.70 -13.71
N PRO A 224 1.60 2.46 -14.22
CA PRO A 224 1.84 3.85 -14.63
C PRO A 224 2.20 4.75 -13.44
N TRP A 225 1.73 4.45 -12.23
CA TRP A 225 2.16 5.18 -11.05
C TRP A 225 3.66 4.99 -10.80
N LYS A 226 4.19 3.76 -10.82
CA LYS A 226 5.61 3.49 -10.62
C LYS A 226 6.48 4.12 -11.70
N GLU A 227 6.11 3.91 -12.96
CA GLU A 227 6.84 4.44 -14.13
C GLU A 227 6.85 5.97 -14.13
N GLY A 228 5.74 6.62 -13.75
CA GLY A 228 5.63 8.08 -13.72
C GLY A 228 6.18 8.75 -12.46
N ARG A 229 6.66 7.99 -11.47
CA ARG A 229 7.01 8.55 -10.15
C ARG A 229 8.14 9.58 -10.22
N LYS A 230 9.23 9.26 -10.92
CA LYS A 230 10.38 10.16 -11.07
C LYS A 230 10.00 11.49 -11.74
N ALA A 231 9.19 11.41 -12.80
CA ALA A 231 8.71 12.60 -13.52
C ALA A 231 7.88 13.52 -12.61
N ARG A 232 6.95 12.95 -11.81
CA ARG A 232 6.15 13.73 -10.84
C ARG A 232 7.00 14.40 -9.76
N LEU A 233 8.07 13.75 -9.30
CA LEU A 233 9.00 14.35 -8.34
C LEU A 233 9.76 15.53 -8.95
N LEU A 234 10.25 15.39 -10.19
CA LEU A 234 10.93 16.47 -10.91
C LEU A 234 10.00 17.66 -11.17
N GLU A 235 8.76 17.40 -11.61
CA GLU A 235 7.74 18.44 -11.81
C GLU A 235 7.48 19.23 -10.52
N ARG A 236 7.37 18.54 -9.39
CA ARG A 236 7.16 19.18 -8.08
C ARG A 236 8.36 20.01 -7.63
N ILE A 237 9.58 19.57 -7.94
CA ILE A 237 10.80 20.36 -7.68
C ILE A 237 10.79 21.65 -8.50
N THR A 238 10.49 21.55 -9.79
CA THR A 238 10.41 22.73 -10.67
C THR A 238 9.33 23.71 -10.20
N ALA A 239 8.14 23.21 -9.87
CA ALA A 239 7.04 24.06 -9.38
C ALA A 239 7.41 24.85 -8.11
N MET A 240 8.23 24.27 -7.21
CA MET A 240 8.71 24.95 -6.01
C MET A 240 9.82 25.98 -6.27
N GLN A 241 10.46 25.97 -7.44
CA GLN A 241 11.46 26.98 -7.82
C GLN A 241 10.83 28.21 -8.46
N ASP A 242 9.64 28.04 -9.03
CA ASP A 242 8.86 29.10 -9.67
C ASP A 242 7.97 29.89 -8.68
N GLU A 243 7.82 29.41 -7.44
CA GLU A 243 7.14 30.08 -6.31
C GLU A 243 8.09 30.97 -5.47
#